data_AF-A0A2W5T1X2-F1
#
_entry.id   AF-A0A2W5T1X2-F1
#
_cell.length_a   1.000
_cell.length_b   1.000
_cell.length_c   1.000
_cell.angle_alpha   90.00
_cell.angle_beta   90.00
_cell.angle_gamma   90.00
#
_symmetry.space_group_name_H-M   'P 1'
#
loop_
_entity.id
_entity.type
_entity.pdbx_description
1 polymer ?
#
loop_
_entity_poly.entity_id
_entity_poly.type
_entity_poly.pdbx_seq_one_letter_code
_entity_poly.pdbx_strand_id
1 'polypeptide(L)'
;MIAAARAHFAFHARVRTLLLVSFCSATALAEQTVDVHVGRLDAKYTVYSPPSAACEAEPQWLAEELRSVNSLLEAFLANGTTFSEAQLPMLEQAGKQLPKLVEVHEATLKALSNCPLGKTAQFQNILEKGASLMARAKVDVPRLPELAKFTRHRVKLDKWEKQRDAQRDAARAGCDGKGEPKLFFAQEDEFGTRLFEFCDGGIVTAPPGSAPWNYTPPDDAGRDPKTTTMRIQNAKLFPAAQVLVAPRP
;
A
#
# COMPACT_ATOMS: atom_id res chain seq x y z
N MET A 1 35.95 -61.24 67.82
CA MET A 1 35.23 -60.19 67.05
C MET A 1 34.67 -60.84 65.80
N ILE A 2 33.33 -60.86 65.69
CA ILE A 2 32.48 -60.73 64.47
C ILE A 2 32.81 -61.70 63.30
N ALA A 3 32.10 -62.83 63.17
CA ALA A 3 30.90 -63.09 62.35
C ALA A 3 31.19 -63.15 60.82
N ALA A 4 31.07 -64.34 60.19
CA ALA A 4 29.93 -64.75 59.32
C ALA A 4 30.02 -64.17 57.89
N ALA A 5 29.56 -64.75 56.79
CA ALA A 5 29.09 -66.05 56.34
C ALA A 5 28.62 -65.80 54.88
N ARG A 6 28.58 -66.84 54.02
CA ARG A 6 27.71 -66.96 52.82
C ARG A 6 27.96 -65.97 51.65
N ALA A 7 27.55 -66.21 50.42
CA ALA A 7 27.15 -67.37 49.63
C ALA A 7 27.00 -66.90 48.16
N HIS A 8 27.07 -67.87 47.24
CA HIS A 8 26.62 -67.88 45.84
C HIS A 8 25.59 -66.82 45.41
N PHE A 9 25.68 -66.33 44.16
CA PHE A 9 24.49 -66.18 43.31
C PHE A 9 24.81 -66.27 41.81
N ALA A 10 24.02 -67.12 41.15
CA ALA A 10 23.97 -67.35 39.70
C ALA A 10 23.20 -66.23 38.99
N PHE A 11 23.62 -65.90 37.76
CA PHE A 11 22.95 -64.93 36.90
C PHE A 11 22.02 -65.65 35.91
N HIS A 12 20.71 -65.52 36.09
CA HIS A 12 19.68 -65.92 35.13
C HIS A 12 19.48 -64.80 34.09
N ALA A 13 19.73 -65.09 32.82
CA ALA A 13 19.35 -64.22 31.71
C ALA A 13 17.85 -64.38 31.41
N ARG A 14 17.08 -63.28 31.53
CA ARG A 14 15.68 -63.18 31.08
C ARG A 14 15.63 -62.57 29.68
N VAL A 15 15.00 -63.30 28.76
CA VAL A 15 14.56 -62.87 27.44
C VAL A 15 13.51 -61.75 27.61
N ARG A 16 13.74 -60.60 26.98
CA ARG A 16 12.75 -59.52 26.84
C ARG A 16 12.31 -59.44 25.39
N THR A 17 11.07 -59.84 25.16
CA THR A 17 10.31 -59.66 23.91
C THR A 17 10.15 -58.16 23.62
N LEU A 18 10.71 -57.69 22.51
CA LEU A 18 10.52 -56.33 22.00
C LEU A 18 9.20 -56.27 21.22
N LEU A 19 8.25 -55.48 21.72
CA LEU A 19 7.05 -55.04 21.00
C LEU A 19 7.45 -53.92 20.03
N LEU A 20 7.43 -54.21 18.73
CA LEU A 20 7.55 -53.23 17.66
C LEU A 20 6.22 -52.46 17.54
N VAL A 21 6.17 -51.26 18.13
CA VAL A 21 5.12 -50.28 17.86
C VAL A 21 5.46 -49.62 16.53
N SER A 22 4.70 -49.95 15.49
CA SER A 22 4.76 -49.31 14.18
C SER A 22 4.23 -47.88 14.28
N PHE A 23 5.11 -46.90 14.50
CA PHE A 23 4.79 -45.49 14.34
C PHE A 23 4.50 -45.23 12.86
N CYS A 24 3.23 -45.01 12.56
CA CYS A 24 2.79 -44.45 11.29
C CYS A 24 3.45 -43.08 11.14
N SER A 25 4.43 -42.95 10.26
CA SER A 25 5.04 -41.67 9.93
C SER A 25 4.01 -40.84 9.17
N ALA A 26 3.20 -40.07 9.90
CA ALA A 26 2.45 -38.98 9.34
C ALA A 26 3.46 -38.05 8.66
N THR A 27 3.35 -37.92 7.33
CA THR A 27 4.07 -36.94 6.53
C THR A 27 3.97 -35.60 7.24
N ALA A 28 5.10 -35.05 7.71
CA ALA A 28 5.12 -33.75 8.35
C ALA A 28 4.61 -32.72 7.35
N LEU A 29 3.38 -32.23 7.57
CA LEU A 29 2.81 -31.14 6.80
C LEU A 29 3.69 -29.93 7.04
N ALA A 30 4.24 -29.36 5.96
CA ALA A 30 5.07 -28.17 6.08
C ALA A 30 4.14 -27.01 6.41
N GLU A 31 4.20 -26.58 7.66
CA GLU A 31 3.40 -25.52 8.24
C GLU A 31 4.32 -24.32 8.52
N GLN A 32 4.06 -23.17 7.90
CA GLN A 32 4.77 -21.93 8.19
C GLN A 32 3.77 -20.88 8.65
N THR A 33 3.86 -20.49 9.93
CA THR A 33 3.11 -19.34 10.44
C THR A 33 3.77 -18.04 9.99
N VAL A 34 2.96 -17.11 9.50
CA VAL A 34 3.37 -15.80 8.99
C VAL A 34 2.59 -14.72 9.73
N ASP A 35 3.31 -13.75 10.28
CA ASP A 35 2.74 -12.54 10.85
C ASP A 35 2.53 -11.48 9.75
N VAL A 36 1.37 -10.84 9.76
CA VAL A 36 1.02 -9.74 8.85
C VAL A 36 0.69 -8.50 9.65
N HIS A 37 1.34 -7.40 9.27
CA HIS A 37 1.23 -6.10 9.91
C HIS A 37 0.89 -5.02 8.88
N VAL A 38 -0.31 -4.47 8.95
CA VAL A 38 -0.80 -3.41 8.06
C VAL A 38 -1.29 -2.23 8.90
N GLY A 39 -0.41 -1.25 9.13
CA GLY A 39 -0.69 -0.10 9.98
C GLY A 39 -0.88 -0.52 11.44
N ARG A 40 -2.14 -0.54 11.90
CA ARG A 40 -2.53 -1.03 13.24
C ARG A 40 -3.31 -2.34 13.18
N LEU A 41 -3.39 -2.95 11.99
CA LEU A 41 -4.09 -4.19 11.74
C LEU A 41 -3.09 -5.32 11.72
N ASP A 42 -3.33 -6.34 12.54
CA ASP A 42 -2.46 -7.48 12.70
C ASP A 42 -3.24 -8.77 12.49
N ALA A 43 -2.63 -9.71 11.79
CA ALA A 43 -3.14 -11.07 11.69
C ALA A 43 -1.98 -12.05 11.65
N LYS A 44 -2.23 -13.25 12.15
CA LYS A 44 -1.36 -14.41 11.95
C LYS A 44 -2.10 -15.36 11.03
N TYR A 45 -1.39 -15.93 10.07
CA TYR A 45 -1.96 -16.98 9.23
C TYR A 45 -0.92 -18.04 8.96
N THR A 46 -1.39 -19.20 8.55
CA THR A 46 -0.55 -20.36 8.34
C THR A 46 -0.58 -20.78 6.88
N VAL A 47 0.61 -21.01 6.33
CA VAL A 47 0.78 -21.57 5.00
C VAL A 47 0.74 -23.08 5.11
N TYR A 48 -0.40 -23.65 4.76
CA TYR A 48 -0.62 -25.10 4.69
C TYR A 48 -0.11 -25.66 3.36
N SER A 49 0.76 -26.68 3.41
CA SER A 49 1.27 -27.37 2.22
C SER A 49 1.10 -28.89 2.34
N PRO A 50 0.15 -29.50 1.59
CA PRO A 50 -0.84 -28.88 0.70
C PRO A 50 -1.91 -28.09 1.48
N PRO A 51 -2.70 -27.20 0.83
CA PRO A 51 -3.76 -26.44 1.53
C PRO A 51 -4.80 -27.30 2.26
N SER A 52 -5.00 -28.55 1.82
CA SER A 52 -5.86 -29.52 2.50
C SER A 52 -5.37 -29.93 3.89
N ALA A 53 -4.10 -29.67 4.23
CA ALA A 53 -3.56 -29.83 5.58
C ALA A 53 -4.35 -29.02 6.62
N ALA A 54 -4.99 -27.91 6.23
CA ALA A 54 -5.86 -27.13 7.10
C ALA A 54 -7.03 -27.96 7.66
N CYS A 55 -7.44 -29.04 6.99
CA CYS A 55 -8.54 -29.90 7.45
C CYS A 55 -8.14 -30.80 8.64
N GLU A 56 -6.85 -30.92 8.91
CA GLU A 56 -6.29 -31.68 10.04
C GLU A 56 -5.83 -30.75 11.18
N ALA A 57 -5.91 -29.42 10.99
CA ALA A 57 -5.53 -28.44 11.98
C ALA A 57 -6.46 -28.47 13.20
N GLU A 58 -5.95 -28.00 14.34
CA GLU A 58 -6.74 -27.88 15.55
C GLU A 58 -7.92 -26.89 15.32
N PRO A 59 -9.19 -27.33 15.52
CA PRO A 59 -10.36 -26.54 15.13
C PRO A 59 -10.46 -25.16 15.77
N GLN A 60 -10.10 -25.01 17.04
CA GLN A 60 -10.23 -23.73 17.73
C GLN A 60 -9.22 -22.72 17.20
N TRP A 61 -7.96 -23.13 17.09
CA TRP A 61 -6.86 -22.31 16.57
C TRP A 61 -7.11 -21.92 15.11
N LEU A 62 -7.51 -22.85 14.25
CA LEU A 62 -7.86 -22.55 12.86
C LEU A 62 -9.03 -21.55 12.77
N ALA A 63 -10.06 -21.70 13.61
CA ALA A 63 -11.18 -20.77 13.62
C ALA A 63 -10.76 -19.36 14.08
N GLU A 64 -9.83 -19.25 15.04
CA GLU A 64 -9.27 -17.97 15.48
C GLU A 64 -8.42 -17.33 14.38
N GLU A 65 -7.58 -18.11 13.71
CA GLU A 65 -6.77 -17.69 12.56
C GLU A 65 -7.65 -17.09 11.45
N LEU A 66 -8.64 -17.85 10.97
CA LEU A 66 -9.53 -17.41 9.89
C LEU A 66 -10.32 -16.15 10.28
N ARG A 67 -10.77 -16.04 11.54
CA ARG A 67 -11.45 -14.82 12.02
C ARG A 67 -10.51 -13.62 12.08
N SER A 68 -9.26 -13.82 12.50
CA SER A 68 -8.24 -12.77 12.51
C SER A 68 -7.96 -12.25 11.10
N VAL A 69 -7.74 -13.15 10.14
CA VAL A 69 -7.54 -12.79 8.73
C VAL A 69 -8.77 -12.08 8.15
N ASN A 70 -9.97 -12.59 8.40
CA ASN A 70 -11.21 -11.95 7.96
C ASN A 70 -11.37 -10.54 8.55
N SER A 71 -11.05 -10.35 9.83
CA SER A 71 -11.14 -9.05 10.51
C SER A 71 -10.14 -8.05 9.94
N LEU A 72 -8.91 -8.48 9.66
CA LEU A 72 -7.88 -7.65 9.02
C LEU A 72 -8.32 -7.22 7.62
N LEU A 73 -8.78 -8.17 6.79
CA LEU A 73 -9.24 -7.87 5.42
C LEU A 73 -10.46 -6.95 5.44
N GLU A 74 -11.43 -7.19 6.32
CA GLU A 74 -12.61 -6.34 6.47
C GLU A 74 -12.23 -4.91 6.87
N ALA A 75 -11.41 -4.74 7.91
CA ALA A 75 -10.98 -3.43 8.38
C ALA A 75 -10.13 -2.70 7.32
N PHE A 76 -9.26 -3.42 6.61
CA PHE A 76 -8.46 -2.82 5.53
C PHE A 76 -9.36 -2.36 4.37
N LEU A 77 -10.23 -3.25 3.87
CA LEU A 77 -11.12 -2.98 2.74
C LEU A 77 -12.21 -1.93 3.05
N ALA A 78 -12.48 -1.66 4.32
CA ALA A 78 -13.38 -0.58 4.74
C ALA A 78 -12.83 0.82 4.42
N ASN A 79 -11.51 0.98 4.26
CA ASN A 79 -10.90 2.26 3.87
C ASN A 79 -11.21 2.65 2.41
N GLY A 80 -11.67 1.71 1.59
CA GLY A 80 -11.96 1.95 0.17
C GLY A 80 -10.70 2.30 -0.63
N THR A 81 -10.83 3.27 -1.55
CA THR A 81 -9.76 3.66 -2.50
C THR A 81 -9.15 5.02 -2.20
N THR A 82 -9.57 5.69 -1.12
CA THR A 82 -9.10 7.04 -0.77
C THR A 82 -8.18 6.98 0.45
N PHE A 83 -6.89 7.23 0.24
CA PHE A 83 -5.87 7.21 1.29
C PHE A 83 -5.26 8.60 1.45
N SER A 84 -5.12 9.04 2.69
CA SER A 84 -4.41 10.27 3.07
C SER A 84 -2.90 10.06 3.17
N GLU A 85 -2.13 11.15 3.29
CA GLU A 85 -0.69 11.11 3.57
C GLU A 85 -0.38 10.24 4.81
N ALA A 86 -1.17 10.37 5.88
CA ALA A 86 -0.97 9.64 7.12
C ALA A 86 -1.16 8.12 6.95
N GLN A 87 -1.91 7.69 5.94
CA GLN A 87 -2.19 6.28 5.65
C GLN A 87 -1.26 5.68 4.60
N LEU A 88 -0.37 6.46 3.99
CA LEU A 88 0.55 5.97 2.96
C LEU A 88 1.46 4.83 3.46
N PRO A 89 2.04 4.88 4.69
CA PRO A 89 2.84 3.76 5.20
C PRO A 89 2.03 2.46 5.33
N MET A 90 0.79 2.56 5.79
CA MET A 90 -0.13 1.42 5.88
C MET A 90 -0.41 0.82 4.51
N LEU A 91 -0.67 1.66 3.51
CA LEU A 91 -0.94 1.24 2.13
C LEU A 91 0.28 0.53 1.49
N GLU A 92 1.50 1.04 1.75
CA GLU A 92 2.74 0.41 1.29
C GLU A 92 3.02 -0.93 1.96
N GLN A 93 2.74 -1.05 3.27
CA GLN A 93 2.81 -2.33 3.98
C GLN A 93 1.79 -3.33 3.44
N ALA A 94 0.55 -2.88 3.20
CA ALA A 94 -0.52 -3.69 2.63
C ALA A 94 -0.12 -4.25 1.25
N GLY A 95 0.41 -3.40 0.37
CA GLY A 95 0.86 -3.82 -0.97
C GLY A 95 1.98 -4.86 -0.96
N LYS A 96 2.77 -4.96 0.13
CA LYS A 96 3.82 -5.97 0.28
C LYS A 96 3.31 -7.29 0.85
N GLN A 97 2.37 -7.24 1.79
CA GLN A 97 2.00 -8.40 2.61
C GLN A 97 0.67 -9.04 2.20
N LEU A 98 -0.33 -8.23 1.83
CA LEU A 98 -1.66 -8.74 1.50
C LEU A 98 -1.71 -9.65 0.26
N PRO A 99 -0.91 -9.45 -0.82
CA PRO A 99 -1.00 -10.33 -1.98
C PRO A 99 -0.81 -11.82 -1.62
N LYS A 100 0.20 -12.13 -0.80
CA LYS A 100 0.45 -13.52 -0.39
C LYS A 100 -0.60 -14.03 0.60
N LEU A 101 -1.02 -13.19 1.55
CA LEU A 101 -2.08 -13.56 2.50
C LEU A 101 -3.38 -13.89 1.75
N VAL A 102 -3.78 -13.09 0.76
CA VAL A 102 -4.99 -13.30 -0.04
C VAL A 102 -4.91 -14.62 -0.82
N GLU A 103 -3.78 -14.91 -1.45
CA GLU A 103 -3.54 -16.17 -2.17
C GLU A 103 -3.68 -17.38 -1.23
N VAL A 104 -3.01 -17.35 -0.07
CA VAL A 104 -3.02 -18.46 0.90
C VAL A 104 -4.40 -18.62 1.53
N HIS A 105 -5.02 -17.52 1.96
CA HIS A 105 -6.36 -17.55 2.55
C HIS A 105 -7.39 -18.11 1.57
N GLU A 106 -7.33 -17.74 0.29
CA GLU A 106 -8.19 -18.34 -0.73
C GLU A 106 -8.03 -19.86 -0.82
N ALA A 107 -6.79 -20.33 -0.91
CA ALA A 107 -6.49 -21.75 -1.02
C ALA A 107 -6.98 -22.52 0.21
N THR A 108 -6.78 -21.96 1.41
CA THR A 108 -7.27 -22.51 2.68
C THR A 108 -8.79 -22.56 2.74
N LEU A 109 -9.49 -21.46 2.42
CA LEU A 109 -10.96 -21.43 2.39
C LEU A 109 -11.53 -22.45 1.40
N LYS A 110 -10.91 -22.60 0.21
CA LYS A 110 -11.30 -23.58 -0.79
C LYS A 110 -11.04 -25.02 -0.35
N ALA A 111 -9.96 -25.27 0.38
CA ALA A 111 -9.69 -26.59 0.95
C ALA A 111 -10.71 -26.95 2.04
N LEU A 112 -10.99 -26.01 2.94
CA LEU A 112 -11.91 -26.20 4.05
C LEU A 112 -13.36 -26.43 3.61
N SER A 113 -13.81 -25.77 2.55
CA SER A 113 -15.16 -26.00 2.01
C SER A 113 -15.40 -27.43 1.53
N ASN A 114 -14.33 -28.18 1.24
CA ASN A 114 -14.40 -29.56 0.77
C ASN A 114 -14.26 -30.61 1.88
N CYS A 115 -13.89 -30.24 3.12
CA CYS A 115 -13.66 -31.20 4.20
C CYS A 115 -14.70 -31.15 5.33
N PRO A 116 -14.82 -32.22 6.15
CA PRO A 116 -15.84 -32.31 7.19
C PRO A 116 -15.79 -31.16 8.21
N LEU A 117 -14.58 -30.69 8.55
CA LEU A 117 -14.39 -29.59 9.50
C LEU A 117 -15.08 -28.30 9.03
N GLY A 118 -14.91 -27.94 7.75
CA GLY A 118 -15.55 -26.75 7.18
C GLY A 118 -17.07 -26.84 7.04
N LYS A 119 -17.65 -28.05 7.14
CA LYS A 119 -19.10 -28.28 7.13
C LYS A 119 -19.75 -28.11 8.50
N THR A 120 -18.97 -27.92 9.56
CA THR A 120 -19.52 -27.65 10.89
C THR A 120 -20.10 -26.24 10.97
N ALA A 121 -21.14 -26.04 11.78
CA ALA A 121 -21.83 -24.76 11.91
C ALA A 121 -20.91 -23.60 12.34
N GLN A 122 -19.89 -23.90 13.17
CA GLN A 122 -18.90 -22.92 13.59
C GLN A 122 -18.11 -22.35 12.40
N PHE A 123 -17.73 -23.20 11.45
CA PHE A 123 -16.90 -22.82 10.32
C PHE A 123 -17.69 -22.22 9.17
N GLN A 124 -18.93 -22.66 8.92
CA GLN A 124 -19.74 -22.16 7.80
C GLN A 124 -19.83 -20.62 7.79
N ASN A 125 -20.16 -20.00 8.92
CA ASN A 125 -20.22 -18.54 9.03
C ASN A 125 -18.88 -17.85 8.74
N ILE A 126 -17.77 -18.46 9.18
CA ILE A 126 -16.42 -17.92 8.98
C ILE A 126 -16.02 -18.02 7.51
N LEU A 127 -16.32 -19.16 6.87
CA LEU A 127 -16.02 -19.42 5.47
C LEU A 127 -16.85 -18.55 4.53
N GLU A 128 -18.14 -18.36 4.81
CA GLU A 128 -19.01 -17.47 4.04
C GLU A 128 -18.52 -16.02 4.10
N LYS A 129 -18.19 -15.53 5.30
CA LYS A 129 -17.61 -14.20 5.46
C LYS A 129 -16.28 -14.07 4.73
N GLY A 130 -15.40 -15.06 4.86
CA GLY A 130 -14.11 -15.09 4.17
C GLY A 130 -14.27 -15.06 2.65
N ALA A 131 -15.15 -15.89 2.09
CA ALA A 131 -15.43 -15.92 0.65
C ALA A 131 -15.96 -14.58 0.13
N SER A 132 -16.85 -13.91 0.89
CA SER A 132 -17.36 -12.57 0.56
C SER A 132 -16.24 -11.52 0.54
N LEU A 133 -15.35 -11.53 1.54
CA LEU A 133 -14.19 -10.63 1.58
C LEU A 133 -13.21 -10.89 0.44
N MET A 134 -12.99 -12.16 0.10
CA MET A 134 -12.09 -12.58 -0.97
C MET A 134 -12.53 -12.06 -2.35
N ALA A 135 -13.83 -11.95 -2.62
CA ALA A 135 -14.34 -11.38 -3.86
C ALA A 135 -13.86 -9.93 -4.06
N ARG A 136 -13.83 -9.13 -2.99
CA ARG A 136 -13.30 -7.75 -3.02
C ARG A 136 -11.77 -7.71 -2.98
N ALA A 137 -11.16 -8.49 -2.09
CA ALA A 137 -9.71 -8.51 -1.91
C ALA A 137 -8.96 -8.84 -3.21
N LYS A 138 -9.49 -9.77 -4.02
CA LYS A 138 -8.91 -10.12 -5.33
C LYS A 138 -8.91 -8.99 -6.35
N VAL A 139 -9.82 -8.03 -6.22
CA VAL A 139 -9.90 -6.88 -7.12
C VAL A 139 -9.03 -5.73 -6.59
N ASP A 140 -9.08 -5.48 -5.29
CA ASP A 140 -8.46 -4.31 -4.68
C ASP A 140 -6.97 -4.51 -4.36
N VAL A 141 -6.58 -5.68 -3.85
CA VAL A 141 -5.21 -5.95 -3.40
C VAL A 141 -4.16 -5.86 -4.52
N PRO A 142 -4.40 -6.36 -5.75
CA PRO A 142 -3.45 -6.21 -6.85
C PRO A 142 -3.20 -4.75 -7.25
N ARG A 143 -4.15 -3.85 -6.97
CA ARG A 143 -4.10 -2.42 -7.34
C ARG A 143 -3.39 -1.56 -6.30
N LEU A 144 -3.03 -2.11 -5.13
CA LEU A 144 -2.41 -1.36 -4.04
C LEU A 144 -1.08 -0.68 -4.42
N PRO A 145 -0.17 -1.29 -5.22
CA PRO A 145 1.06 -0.61 -5.63
C PRO A 145 0.80 0.65 -6.46
N GLU A 146 -0.16 0.57 -7.38
CA GLU A 146 -0.58 1.70 -8.23
C GLU A 146 -1.25 2.78 -7.39
N LEU A 147 -2.11 2.38 -6.46
CA LEU A 147 -2.77 3.28 -5.53
C LEU A 147 -1.75 4.00 -4.62
N ALA A 148 -0.75 3.29 -4.10
CA ALA A 148 0.32 3.88 -3.31
C ALA A 148 1.13 4.89 -4.12
N LYS A 149 1.43 4.58 -5.40
CA LYS A 149 2.09 5.52 -6.31
C LYS A 149 1.24 6.77 -6.52
N PHE A 150 -0.05 6.60 -6.80
CA PHE A 150 -1.00 7.69 -7.02
C PHE A 150 -1.14 8.58 -5.77
N THR A 151 -1.36 7.99 -4.59
CA THR A 151 -1.45 8.73 -3.33
C THR A 151 -0.15 9.49 -3.04
N ARG A 152 1.02 8.88 -3.25
CA ARG A 152 2.31 9.56 -3.07
C ARG A 152 2.44 10.77 -3.99
N HIS A 153 2.01 10.64 -5.25
CA HIS A 153 2.00 11.75 -6.20
C HIS A 153 1.09 12.89 -5.74
N ARG A 154 -0.16 12.57 -5.38
CA ARG A 154 -1.12 13.56 -4.83
C ARG A 154 -0.57 14.31 -3.62
N VAL A 155 0.01 13.60 -2.66
CA VAL A 155 0.62 14.22 -1.47
C VAL A 155 1.75 15.18 -1.84
N LYS A 156 2.59 14.81 -2.81
CA LYS A 156 3.65 15.72 -3.29
C LYS A 156 3.07 16.94 -3.98
N LEU A 157 2.04 16.76 -4.79
CA LEU A 157 1.38 17.87 -5.47
C LEU A 157 0.73 18.83 -4.47
N ASP A 158 -0.04 18.34 -3.51
CA ASP A 158 -0.68 19.17 -2.49
C ASP A 158 0.33 20.02 -1.70
N LYS A 159 1.50 19.44 -1.40
CA LYS A 159 2.60 20.18 -0.75
C LYS A 159 3.20 21.23 -1.67
N TRP A 160 3.42 20.87 -2.93
CA TRP A 160 3.93 21.80 -3.93
C TRP A 160 2.96 22.97 -4.14
N GLU A 161 1.65 22.73 -4.24
CA GLU A 161 0.64 23.79 -4.42
C GLU A 161 0.66 24.80 -3.27
N LYS A 162 0.75 24.32 -2.03
CA LYS A 162 0.87 25.20 -0.85
C LYS A 162 2.15 26.04 -0.88
N GLN A 163 3.27 25.44 -1.27
CA GLN A 163 4.55 26.16 -1.39
C GLN A 163 4.54 27.17 -2.55
N ARG A 164 3.95 26.78 -3.68
CA ARG A 164 3.75 27.59 -4.87
C ARG A 164 2.91 28.82 -4.56
N ASP A 165 1.79 28.65 -3.87
CA ASP A 165 0.92 29.78 -3.50
C ASP A 165 1.66 30.74 -2.56
N ALA A 166 2.36 30.22 -1.54
CA ALA A 166 3.16 31.04 -0.64
C ALA A 166 4.30 31.80 -1.38
N GLN A 167 4.99 31.16 -2.32
CA GLN A 167 6.05 31.79 -3.11
C GLN A 167 5.48 32.83 -4.09
N ARG A 168 4.36 32.54 -4.74
CA ARG A 168 3.66 33.48 -5.62
C ARG A 168 3.24 34.72 -4.85
N ASP A 169 2.62 34.56 -3.68
CA ASP A 169 2.13 35.67 -2.88
C ASP A 169 3.29 36.52 -2.33
N ALA A 170 4.39 35.89 -1.92
CA ALA A 170 5.61 36.58 -1.51
C ALA A 170 6.27 37.36 -2.67
N ALA A 171 6.33 36.76 -3.86
CA ALA A 171 6.88 37.42 -5.05
C ALA A 171 5.99 38.59 -5.51
N ARG A 172 4.66 38.45 -5.40
CA ARG A 172 3.68 39.48 -5.73
C ARG A 172 3.81 40.71 -4.83
N ALA A 173 4.19 40.54 -3.56
CA ALA A 173 4.42 41.65 -2.64
C ALA A 173 5.55 42.61 -3.10
N GLY A 174 6.44 42.14 -3.99
CA GLY A 174 7.48 42.96 -4.62
C GLY A 174 7.03 43.73 -5.87
N CYS A 175 5.76 43.64 -6.25
CA CYS A 175 5.18 44.40 -7.36
C CYS A 175 4.57 45.71 -6.84
N ASP A 176 4.98 46.84 -7.42
CA ASP A 176 4.46 48.18 -7.13
C ASP A 176 3.21 48.54 -7.97
N GLY A 177 2.81 47.67 -8.90
CA GLY A 177 1.66 47.84 -9.80
C GLY A 177 1.79 49.02 -10.77
N LYS A 178 2.94 49.70 -10.79
CA LYS A 178 3.18 50.94 -11.54
C LYS A 178 4.52 50.84 -12.25
N GLY A 179 4.53 50.28 -13.45
CA GLY A 179 5.75 50.22 -14.23
C GLY A 179 5.77 49.13 -15.28
N GLU A 180 6.96 48.98 -15.85
CA GLU A 180 7.29 48.07 -16.94
C GLU A 180 6.81 46.62 -16.71
N PRO A 181 6.66 45.86 -17.82
CA PRO A 181 6.21 44.46 -17.87
C PRO A 181 7.13 43.47 -17.11
N LYS A 182 7.24 43.58 -15.78
CA LYS A 182 8.11 42.75 -14.96
C LYS A 182 7.41 41.43 -14.63
N LEU A 183 8.01 40.34 -15.08
CA LEU A 183 7.61 38.99 -14.68
C LEU A 183 8.07 38.76 -13.23
N PHE A 184 7.15 38.38 -12.35
CA PHE A 184 7.46 38.16 -10.93
C PHE A 184 7.34 36.70 -10.51
N PHE A 185 6.56 35.89 -11.23
CA PHE A 185 6.35 34.49 -10.90
C PHE A 185 6.22 33.63 -12.16
N ALA A 186 6.79 32.44 -12.10
CA ALA A 186 6.70 31.45 -13.17
C ALA A 186 6.58 30.05 -12.57
N GLN A 187 5.71 29.24 -13.15
CA GLN A 187 5.51 27.86 -12.74
C GLN A 187 5.29 26.92 -13.93
N GLU A 188 5.53 25.64 -13.73
CA GLU A 188 5.15 24.55 -14.63
C GLU A 188 4.28 23.55 -13.86
N ASP A 189 3.07 23.28 -14.34
CA ASP A 189 2.14 22.33 -13.70
C ASP A 189 2.52 20.86 -13.95
N GLU A 190 1.76 19.93 -13.36
CA GLU A 190 2.04 18.48 -13.47
C GLU A 190 1.87 17.93 -14.90
N PHE A 191 1.20 18.69 -15.78
CA PHE A 191 1.00 18.37 -17.20
C PHE A 191 2.04 19.06 -18.11
N GLY A 192 2.95 19.85 -17.54
CA GLY A 192 3.98 20.58 -18.28
C GLY A 192 3.50 21.91 -18.87
N THR A 193 2.32 22.41 -18.47
CA THR A 193 1.86 23.75 -18.83
C THR A 193 2.63 24.78 -18.03
N ARG A 194 3.26 25.73 -18.71
CA ARG A 194 3.94 26.84 -18.07
C ARG A 194 3.01 28.04 -17.94
N LEU A 195 3.08 28.70 -16.81
CA LEU A 195 2.36 29.92 -16.52
C LEU A 195 3.35 30.95 -16.00
N PHE A 196 3.25 32.18 -16.54
CA PHE A 196 4.10 33.31 -16.20
C PHE A 196 3.22 34.49 -15.84
N GLU A 197 3.41 35.04 -14.64
CA GLU A 197 2.65 36.17 -14.12
C GLU A 197 3.50 37.44 -14.10
N PHE A 198 2.89 38.55 -14.52
CA PHE A 198 3.51 39.86 -14.58
C PHE A 198 2.90 40.81 -13.55
N CYS A 199 3.70 41.76 -13.05
CA CYS A 199 3.30 42.68 -11.98
C CYS A 199 2.11 43.59 -12.35
N ASP A 200 1.85 43.79 -13.64
CA ASP A 200 0.71 44.55 -14.14
C ASP A 200 -0.57 43.70 -14.28
N GLY A 201 -0.54 42.43 -13.88
CA GLY A 201 -1.66 41.50 -13.95
C GLY A 201 -1.77 40.70 -15.25
N GLY A 202 -0.86 40.91 -16.21
CA GLY A 202 -0.80 40.09 -17.41
C GLY A 202 -0.35 38.66 -17.11
N ILE A 203 -0.89 37.68 -17.85
CA ILE A 203 -0.55 36.26 -17.72
C ILE A 203 -0.16 35.70 -19.08
N VAL A 204 0.95 34.96 -19.14
CA VAL A 204 1.32 34.17 -20.33
C VAL A 204 1.24 32.70 -19.98
N THR A 205 0.59 31.90 -20.83
CA THR A 205 0.53 30.44 -20.70
C THR A 205 1.14 29.76 -21.91
N ALA A 206 1.84 28.64 -21.68
CA ALA A 206 2.44 27.83 -22.73
C ALA A 206 2.14 26.34 -22.48
N PRO A 207 1.42 25.65 -23.38
CA PRO A 207 1.15 24.23 -23.25
C PRO A 207 2.44 23.39 -23.40
N PRO A 208 2.44 22.14 -22.90
CA PRO A 208 3.57 21.22 -23.08
C PRO A 208 3.84 20.98 -24.58
N GLY A 209 5.10 20.82 -24.96
CA GLY A 209 5.49 20.54 -26.35
C GLY A 209 5.63 21.76 -27.27
N SER A 210 5.40 22.97 -26.74
CA SER A 210 5.54 24.29 -27.38
C SER A 210 4.46 24.68 -28.41
N ALA A 211 4.04 25.94 -28.30
CA ALA A 211 3.05 26.67 -29.12
C ALA A 211 1.62 26.06 -29.17
N PRO A 212 0.57 26.91 -29.26
CA PRO A 212 0.61 28.36 -29.19
C PRO A 212 0.83 28.86 -27.75
N TRP A 213 1.63 29.92 -27.62
CA TRP A 213 1.72 30.68 -26.37
C TRP A 213 0.55 31.65 -26.33
N ASN A 214 -0.18 31.69 -25.23
CA ASN A 214 -1.33 32.57 -25.06
C ASN A 214 -0.99 33.67 -24.07
N TYR A 215 -1.43 34.89 -24.38
CA TYR A 215 -1.35 36.02 -23.48
C TYR A 215 -2.76 36.45 -23.08
N THR A 216 -2.99 36.56 -21.78
CA THR A 216 -4.18 37.13 -21.19
C THR A 216 -3.79 38.50 -20.62
N PRO A 217 -4.32 39.61 -21.18
CA PRO A 217 -4.08 40.94 -20.63
C PRO A 217 -4.77 41.10 -19.27
N PRO A 218 -4.36 42.09 -18.44
CA PRO A 218 -5.08 42.43 -17.21
C PRO A 218 -6.49 42.97 -17.53
N ASP A 219 -7.40 42.90 -16.55
CA ASP A 219 -8.85 43.08 -16.71
C ASP A 219 -9.28 44.41 -17.38
N ASP A 220 -8.45 45.46 -17.27
CA ASP A 220 -8.73 46.79 -17.83
C ASP A 220 -7.89 47.15 -19.07
N ALA A 221 -7.03 46.24 -19.56
CA ALA A 221 -6.16 46.48 -20.71
C ALA A 221 -6.69 45.85 -22.00
N GLY A 222 -6.70 46.64 -23.08
CA GLY A 222 -6.97 46.13 -24.42
C GLY A 222 -5.88 45.16 -24.90
N ARG A 223 -6.24 44.26 -25.83
CA ARG A 223 -5.26 43.41 -26.51
C ARG A 223 -4.49 44.21 -27.55
N ASP A 224 -3.27 44.61 -27.20
CA ASP A 224 -2.30 45.16 -28.15
C ASP A 224 -1.34 44.06 -28.66
N PRO A 225 -1.20 43.86 -29.99
CA PRO A 225 -0.30 42.86 -30.56
C PRO A 225 1.18 43.06 -30.18
N LYS A 226 1.66 44.31 -30.03
CA LYS A 226 3.05 44.58 -29.67
C LYS A 226 3.33 44.16 -28.23
N THR A 227 2.46 44.56 -27.31
CA THR A 227 2.51 44.16 -25.89
C THR A 227 2.43 42.64 -25.75
N THR A 228 1.51 42.00 -26.48
CA THR A 228 1.39 40.54 -26.52
C THR A 228 2.70 39.86 -26.93
N THR A 229 3.30 40.33 -28.04
CA THR A 229 4.55 39.76 -28.56
C THR A 229 5.69 39.92 -27.56
N MET A 230 5.82 41.10 -26.96
CA MET A 230 6.83 41.40 -25.94
C MET A 230 6.66 40.52 -24.69
N ARG A 231 5.42 40.34 -24.18
CA ARG A 231 5.18 39.47 -23.01
C ARG A 231 5.55 38.03 -23.28
N ILE A 232 5.17 37.51 -24.45
CA ILE A 232 5.51 36.15 -24.87
C ILE A 232 7.03 36.01 -25.01
N GLN A 233 7.74 37.00 -25.55
CA GLN A 233 9.20 36.97 -25.64
C GLN A 233 9.88 36.97 -24.27
N ASN A 234 9.44 37.83 -23.34
CA ASN A 234 9.96 37.86 -21.97
C ASN A 234 9.76 36.50 -21.27
N ALA A 235 8.59 35.89 -21.45
CA ALA A 235 8.28 34.58 -20.87
C ALA A 235 9.12 33.44 -21.51
N LYS A 236 9.44 33.53 -22.81
CA LYS A 236 10.34 32.58 -23.49
C LYS A 236 11.79 32.68 -23.02
N LEU A 237 12.25 33.88 -22.69
CA LEU A 237 13.61 34.15 -22.22
C LEU A 237 13.77 33.95 -20.70
N PHE A 238 12.67 33.69 -19.98
CA PHE A 238 12.71 33.49 -18.55
C PHE A 238 13.58 32.27 -18.18
N PRO A 239 14.52 32.38 -17.22
CA PRO A 239 15.42 31.29 -16.88
C PRO A 239 14.65 30.05 -16.39
N ALA A 240 14.87 28.90 -17.04
CA ALA A 240 14.20 27.64 -16.67
C ALA A 240 14.47 27.24 -15.20
N ALA A 241 15.64 27.59 -14.66
CA ALA A 241 16.01 27.33 -13.26
C ALA A 241 15.19 28.14 -12.24
N GLN A 242 14.51 29.22 -12.67
CA GLN A 242 13.65 30.04 -11.83
C GLN A 242 12.16 29.68 -11.95
N VAL A 243 11.81 28.74 -12.84
CA VAL A 243 10.45 28.24 -12.97
C VAL A 243 10.18 27.25 -11.85
N LEU A 244 9.12 27.46 -11.08
CA LEU A 244 8.70 26.52 -10.05
C LEU A 244 7.99 25.32 -10.70
N VAL A 245 8.62 24.16 -10.68
CA VAL A 245 8.12 22.97 -11.39
C VAL A 245 7.36 22.03 -10.45
N ALA A 246 6.14 21.65 -10.85
CA ALA A 246 5.34 20.67 -10.14
C ALA A 246 5.96 19.27 -10.20
N PRO A 247 5.74 18.44 -9.16
CA PRO A 247 6.06 17.02 -9.25
C PRO A 247 5.30 16.38 -10.42
N ARG A 248 5.95 15.46 -11.14
CA ARG A 248 5.34 14.70 -12.25
C ARG A 248 4.91 13.29 -11.78
N PRO A 249 3.84 12.72 -12.36
CA PRO A 249 3.31 11.40 -12.00
C PRO A 249 4.22 10.20 -12.33
#